data_AF-V4R6L7-F1
#
_entry.id   AF-V4R6L7-F1
#
_cell.length_a   1.000
_cell.length_b   1.000
_cell.length_c   1.000
_cell.angle_alpha   90.00
_cell.angle_beta   90.00
_cell.angle_gamma   90.00
#
_symmetry.space_group_name_H-M   'P 1'
#
loop_
_entity.id
_entity.type
_entity.pdbx_description
1 polymer ?
#
loop_
_entity_poly.entity_id
_entity_poly.type
_entity_poly.pdbx_seq_one_letter_code
_entity_poly.pdbx_strand_id
1 'polypeptide(L)'
;MRGFFQIVAAGAAMLTLSACNMFPVGPDLAKAPTPFGSAAQVDIVNEEESMDVEIRHTPEGDRITLTYPMLGQKPYEGDVTYHAIGEGKDEVNWLIAANVFQSADRSVYAILTYPKGTSFTPGSETQASIMMVTCVMRMPSEEEIEAKYSGNENASEDEQSQMLASALGDIMSGCDFNTVEEVHAFGPKVLAAAQEEADINAKVPASRQENNYEWKPVTITVH
;
A
#
# COMPACT_ATOMS: atom_id res chain seq x y z
N MET A 1 -46.33 -44.51 -0.08
CA MET A 1 -45.40 -43.60 0.63
C MET A 1 -44.13 -43.51 -0.18
N ARG A 2 -43.85 -42.34 -0.74
CA ARG A 2 -42.71 -42.05 -1.63
C ARG A 2 -41.49 -41.76 -0.76
N GLY A 3 -40.51 -42.67 -0.75
CA GLY A 3 -39.18 -42.43 -0.17
C GLY A 3 -38.28 -41.82 -1.23
N PHE A 4 -38.09 -40.50 -1.16
CA PHE A 4 -37.09 -39.75 -1.93
C PHE A 4 -35.69 -40.10 -1.41
N PHE A 5 -34.97 -40.99 -2.08
CA PHE A 5 -33.51 -41.05 -1.98
C PHE A 5 -32.95 -40.25 -3.16
N GLN A 6 -32.67 -38.97 -2.93
CA GLN A 6 -31.88 -38.16 -3.85
C GLN A 6 -30.41 -38.46 -3.64
N ILE A 7 -29.83 -39.03 -4.69
CA ILE A 7 -28.45 -39.03 -5.13
C ILE A 7 -27.68 -37.83 -4.54
N VAL A 8 -26.71 -38.08 -3.66
CA VAL A 8 -25.63 -37.15 -3.35
C VAL A 8 -24.76 -37.09 -4.61
N ALA A 9 -25.20 -36.27 -5.56
CA ALA A 9 -24.36 -35.88 -6.67
C ALA A 9 -23.30 -34.97 -6.06
N ALA A 10 -22.08 -35.49 -5.98
CA ALA A 10 -20.88 -34.70 -5.84
C ALA A 10 -20.80 -33.73 -7.04
N GLY A 11 -21.53 -32.63 -6.92
CA GLY A 11 -21.36 -31.45 -7.72
C GLY A 11 -20.04 -30.83 -7.29
N ALA A 12 -18.96 -31.35 -7.88
CA ALA A 12 -17.84 -30.52 -8.26
C ALA A 12 -18.43 -29.39 -9.11
N ALA A 13 -18.88 -28.33 -8.44
CA ALA A 13 -19.11 -27.05 -9.05
C ALA A 13 -17.74 -26.61 -9.55
N MET A 14 -17.48 -26.94 -10.81
CA MET A 14 -16.55 -26.23 -11.66
C MET A 14 -16.81 -24.73 -11.47
N LEU A 15 -16.01 -24.10 -10.61
CA LEU A 15 -15.73 -22.68 -10.68
C LEU A 15 -14.82 -22.44 -11.89
N THR A 16 -15.29 -22.86 -13.07
CA THR A 16 -14.86 -22.30 -14.34
C THR A 16 -15.79 -21.14 -14.63
N LEU A 17 -15.55 -20.04 -13.92
CA LEU A 17 -15.91 -18.70 -14.36
C LEU A 17 -14.58 -17.99 -14.65
N SER A 18 -14.12 -18.15 -15.88
CA SER A 18 -13.88 -17.00 -16.75
C SER A 18 -13.31 -15.73 -16.08
N ALA A 19 -12.09 -15.81 -15.53
CA ALA A 19 -11.28 -14.63 -15.24
C ALA A 19 -10.06 -14.60 -16.16
N CYS A 20 -10.28 -14.79 -17.47
CA CYS A 20 -9.33 -14.31 -18.46
C CYS A 20 -9.44 -12.77 -18.46
N ASN A 21 -8.34 -12.10 -18.09
CA ASN A 21 -8.07 -10.67 -18.29
C ASN A 21 -8.95 -9.65 -17.53
N MET A 22 -9.17 -9.85 -16.24
CA MET A 22 -9.27 -8.71 -15.33
C MET A 22 -8.04 -8.72 -14.44
N PHE A 23 -6.94 -8.20 -14.97
CA PHE A 23 -5.91 -7.64 -14.12
C PHE A 23 -6.61 -6.51 -13.37
N PRO A 24 -6.71 -6.54 -12.02
CA PRO A 24 -7.16 -5.37 -11.31
C PRO A 24 -6.14 -4.30 -11.66
N VAL A 25 -6.63 -3.36 -12.46
CA VAL A 25 -5.98 -2.08 -12.65
C VAL A 25 -5.97 -1.54 -11.23
N GLY A 26 -4.77 -1.39 -10.64
CA GLY A 26 -4.62 -0.59 -9.43
C GLY A 26 -5.44 0.69 -9.65
N PRO A 27 -6.09 1.21 -8.60
CA PRO A 27 -7.12 2.23 -8.71
C PRO A 27 -6.79 3.28 -9.77
N ASP A 28 -7.81 3.75 -10.49
CA ASP A 28 -7.77 4.91 -11.39
C ASP A 28 -7.51 6.19 -10.56
N LEU A 29 -6.39 6.19 -9.84
CA LEU A 29 -5.83 7.29 -9.10
C LEU A 29 -5.26 8.20 -10.17
N ALA A 30 -5.75 9.44 -10.18
CA ALA A 30 -5.33 10.41 -11.17
C ALA A 30 -3.79 10.49 -11.18
N LYS A 31 -3.19 10.34 -12.37
CA LYS A 31 -1.73 10.32 -12.59
C LYS A 31 -1.02 11.66 -12.26
N ALA A 32 -1.74 12.65 -11.72
CA ALA A 32 -1.24 13.99 -11.45
C ALA A 32 -1.99 14.64 -10.27
N PRO A 33 -1.37 15.58 -9.53
CA PRO A 33 -0.02 16.13 -9.75
C PRO A 33 1.10 15.31 -9.07
N THR A 34 2.25 15.20 -9.76
CA THR A 34 3.49 14.63 -9.21
C THR A 34 4.20 15.67 -8.31
N PRO A 35 4.86 15.24 -7.21
CA PRO A 35 5.66 16.13 -6.37
C PRO A 35 6.90 16.69 -7.08
N PHE A 36 7.33 16.08 -8.18
CA PHE A 36 8.60 16.38 -8.85
C PHE A 36 8.48 17.40 -9.99
N GLY A 37 7.31 18.02 -10.16
CA GLY A 37 7.11 19.08 -11.14
C GLY A 37 7.24 18.60 -12.59
N SER A 38 8.17 19.20 -13.33
CA SER A 38 8.38 18.92 -14.78
C SER A 38 9.70 18.19 -15.06
N ALA A 39 10.26 17.50 -14.07
CA ALA A 39 11.44 16.66 -14.25
C ALA A 39 11.18 15.64 -15.39
N ALA A 40 12.22 15.22 -16.11
CA ALA A 40 12.06 14.16 -17.10
C ALA A 40 12.19 12.78 -16.43
N GLN A 41 13.06 12.70 -15.42
CA GLN A 41 13.31 11.50 -14.64
C GLN A 41 13.65 11.86 -13.20
N VAL A 42 13.30 10.97 -12.28
CA VAL A 42 13.62 11.06 -10.86
C VAL A 42 14.10 9.70 -10.39
N ASP A 43 15.27 9.66 -9.78
CA ASP A 43 15.80 8.45 -9.15
C ASP A 43 15.66 8.58 -7.63
N ILE A 44 15.18 7.53 -6.97
CA ILE A 44 15.07 7.44 -5.52
C ILE A 44 15.86 6.21 -5.08
N VAL A 45 16.99 6.43 -4.42
CA VAL A 45 17.96 5.37 -4.14
C VAL A 45 18.19 5.23 -2.63
N ASN A 46 18.23 3.97 -2.16
CA ASN A 46 18.86 3.60 -0.90
C ASN A 46 19.93 2.54 -1.18
N GLU A 47 21.20 2.95 -1.13
CA GLU A 47 22.33 2.08 -1.46
C GLU A 47 22.51 0.93 -0.45
N GLU A 48 22.25 1.19 0.83
CA GLU A 48 22.44 0.22 1.91
C GLU A 48 21.50 -0.98 1.77
N GLU A 49 20.24 -0.72 1.38
CA GLU A 49 19.19 -1.70 1.18
C GLU A 49 19.11 -2.19 -0.27
N SER A 50 20.03 -1.76 -1.15
CA SER A 50 19.99 -2.06 -2.59
C SER A 50 18.63 -1.75 -3.23
N MET A 51 18.00 -0.65 -2.80
CA MET A 51 16.76 -0.14 -3.37
C MET A 51 17.07 0.89 -4.45
N ASP A 52 16.51 0.67 -5.62
CA ASP A 52 16.62 1.58 -6.76
C ASP A 52 15.24 1.76 -7.39
N VAL A 53 14.77 3.01 -7.41
CA VAL A 53 13.50 3.42 -7.97
C VAL A 53 13.75 4.49 -9.00
N GLU A 54 13.51 4.17 -10.27
CA GLU A 54 13.54 5.14 -11.37
C GLU A 54 12.10 5.51 -11.72
N ILE A 55 11.80 6.81 -11.73
CA ILE A 55 10.51 7.36 -12.16
C ILE A 55 10.75 8.15 -13.44
N ARG A 56 10.07 7.79 -14.51
CA ARG A 56 10.15 8.47 -15.82
C ARG A 56 8.84 9.17 -16.13
N HIS A 57 8.92 10.48 -16.30
CA HIS A 57 7.77 11.31 -16.63
C HIS A 57 7.48 11.22 -18.13
N THR A 58 6.26 10.85 -18.50
CA THR A 58 5.83 10.78 -19.91
C THR A 58 4.53 11.56 -20.13
N PRO A 59 4.20 11.94 -21.37
CA PRO A 59 2.91 12.58 -21.67
C PRO A 59 1.69 11.71 -21.31
N GLU A 60 1.85 10.40 -21.18
CA GLU A 60 0.81 9.42 -20.82
C GLU A 60 0.78 9.11 -19.30
N GLY A 61 1.65 9.78 -18.53
CA GLY A 61 1.83 9.61 -17.09
C GLY A 61 3.19 9.01 -16.70
N ASP A 62 3.42 8.93 -15.39
CA ASP A 62 4.70 8.52 -14.84
C ASP A 62 4.82 6.99 -14.80
N ARG A 63 5.99 6.49 -15.21
CA ARG A 63 6.33 5.07 -15.13
C ARG A 63 7.44 4.85 -14.12
N ILE A 64 7.33 3.79 -13.33
CA ILE A 64 8.35 3.38 -12.38
C ILE A 64 9.06 2.11 -12.83
N THR A 65 10.37 2.07 -12.59
CA THR A 65 11.16 0.85 -12.52
C THR A 65 11.63 0.69 -11.08
N LEU A 66 11.15 -0.34 -10.38
CA LEU A 66 11.50 -0.64 -8.99
C LEU A 66 12.39 -1.88 -8.93
N THR A 67 13.54 -1.75 -8.30
CA THR A 67 14.41 -2.86 -7.91
C THR A 67 14.55 -2.87 -6.39
N TYR A 68 14.10 -3.95 -5.74
CA TYR A 68 14.19 -4.08 -4.28
C TYR A 68 14.41 -5.53 -3.85
N PRO A 69 15.27 -5.82 -2.85
CA PRO A 69 15.57 -7.20 -2.44
C PRO A 69 14.36 -7.99 -1.97
N MET A 70 13.42 -7.35 -1.27
CA MET A 70 12.18 -8.02 -0.82
C MET A 70 11.33 -8.53 -1.99
N LEU A 71 11.48 -7.95 -3.18
CA LEU A 71 10.79 -8.37 -4.40
C LEU A 71 11.63 -9.33 -5.26
N GLY A 72 12.77 -9.82 -4.76
CA GLY A 72 13.62 -10.75 -5.48
C GLY A 72 14.62 -10.12 -6.44
N GLN A 73 15.00 -8.85 -6.24
CA GLN A 73 16.07 -8.14 -6.96
C GLN A 73 15.93 -8.13 -8.50
N LYS A 74 14.70 -8.24 -9.01
CA LYS A 74 14.40 -8.03 -10.43
C LYS A 74 13.81 -6.64 -10.62
N PRO A 75 14.02 -5.99 -11.77
CA PRO A 75 13.34 -4.75 -12.08
C PRO A 75 11.86 -5.03 -12.34
N TYR A 76 11.02 -4.23 -11.71
CA TYR A 76 9.57 -4.25 -11.83
C TYR A 76 9.07 -2.96 -12.44
N GLU A 77 8.33 -3.05 -13.55
CA GLU A 77 7.75 -1.89 -14.21
C GLU A 77 6.28 -1.71 -13.85
N GLY A 78 5.86 -0.45 -13.69
CA GLY A 78 4.47 -0.09 -13.37
C GLY A 78 4.13 1.36 -13.68
N ASP A 79 2.83 1.68 -13.62
CA ASP A 79 2.35 3.06 -13.56
C ASP A 79 2.45 3.57 -12.10
N VAL A 80 2.69 4.87 -11.93
CA VAL A 80 2.73 5.54 -10.62
C VAL A 80 1.64 6.58 -10.48
N THR A 81 1.13 6.68 -9.25
CA THR A 81 0.18 7.72 -8.84
C THR A 81 0.59 8.32 -7.50
N TYR A 82 0.31 9.61 -7.30
CA TYR A 82 0.79 10.39 -6.16
C TYR A 82 -0.36 11.05 -5.40
N HIS A 83 -0.30 10.98 -4.08
CA HIS A 83 -1.26 11.67 -3.21
C HIS A 83 -0.57 12.35 -2.04
N ALA A 84 -0.80 13.64 -1.87
CA ALA A 84 -0.38 14.35 -0.66
C ALA A 84 -1.19 13.84 0.54
N ILE A 85 -0.52 13.36 1.58
CA ILE A 85 -1.15 12.80 2.79
C ILE A 85 -0.66 13.54 4.03
N GLY A 86 -1.26 14.71 4.24
CA GLY A 86 -0.91 15.62 5.34
C GLY A 86 0.32 16.47 5.06
N GLU A 87 0.47 17.53 5.84
CA GLU A 87 1.67 18.38 5.86
C GLU A 87 2.20 18.44 7.29
N GLY A 88 3.46 18.02 7.47
CA GLY A 88 4.20 18.34 8.68
C GLY A 88 4.50 19.84 8.72
N LYS A 89 4.94 20.33 9.89
CA LYS A 89 5.43 21.71 9.99
C LYS A 89 6.65 21.93 9.08
N ASP A 90 7.54 20.93 9.05
CA ASP A 90 8.85 21.02 8.39
C ASP A 90 9.00 20.04 7.20
N GLU A 91 8.02 19.17 6.96
CA GLU A 91 8.09 18.10 5.94
C GLU A 91 6.78 17.95 5.15
N VAL A 92 6.89 17.36 3.96
CA VAL A 92 5.77 17.02 3.07
C VAL A 92 5.72 15.52 2.88
N ASN A 93 4.54 14.92 3.05
CA ASN A 93 4.33 13.48 2.91
C ASN A 93 3.52 13.16 1.65
N TRP A 94 4.03 12.25 0.83
CA TRP A 94 3.37 11.77 -0.38
C TRP A 94 3.24 10.26 -0.35
N LEU A 95 2.02 9.76 -0.55
CA LEU A 95 1.80 8.37 -0.89
C LEU A 95 2.14 8.17 -2.37
N ILE A 96 3.07 7.26 -2.62
CA ILE A 96 3.47 6.76 -3.93
C ILE A 96 2.87 5.36 -4.05
N ALA A 97 1.97 5.19 -5.00
CA ALA A 97 1.42 3.89 -5.36
C ALA A 97 1.99 3.43 -6.69
N ALA A 98 2.56 2.23 -6.74
CA ALA A 98 3.10 1.60 -7.93
C ALA A 98 2.29 0.36 -8.28
N ASN A 99 1.63 0.36 -9.44
CA ASN A 99 0.94 -0.83 -9.95
C ASN A 99 1.92 -1.70 -10.76
N VAL A 100 2.62 -2.59 -10.07
CA VAL A 100 3.59 -3.49 -10.68
C VAL A 100 2.88 -4.65 -11.38
N PHE A 101 2.96 -4.69 -12.72
CA PHE A 101 2.15 -5.56 -13.58
C PHE A 101 2.43 -7.09 -13.46
N GLN A 102 3.30 -7.52 -12.55
CA GLN A 102 3.85 -8.90 -12.53
C GLN A 102 3.86 -9.60 -11.15
N SER A 103 3.36 -9.00 -10.07
CA SER A 103 3.21 -9.68 -8.77
C SER A 103 1.77 -10.18 -8.55
N ALA A 104 1.64 -11.33 -7.86
CA ALA A 104 0.33 -11.85 -7.44
C ALA A 104 -0.31 -10.99 -6.35
N ASP A 105 0.52 -10.31 -5.55
CA ASP A 105 0.15 -9.32 -4.55
C ASP A 105 0.30 -7.94 -5.19
N ARG A 106 -0.84 -7.36 -5.55
CA ARG A 106 -1.00 -6.30 -6.53
C ARG A 106 -0.94 -4.96 -5.80
N SER A 107 -0.27 -3.99 -6.40
CA SER A 107 0.10 -2.66 -5.86
C SER A 107 1.12 -2.64 -4.71
N VAL A 108 2.19 -1.86 -4.88
CA VAL A 108 3.14 -1.51 -3.82
C VAL A 108 2.89 -0.07 -3.41
N TYR A 109 2.75 0.16 -2.11
CA TYR A 109 2.53 1.50 -1.54
C TYR A 109 3.73 1.91 -0.70
N ALA A 110 4.14 3.16 -0.85
CA ALA A 110 5.19 3.75 -0.04
C ALA A 110 4.83 5.20 0.30
N ILE A 111 5.26 5.67 1.46
CA ILE A 111 5.16 7.07 1.85
C ILE A 111 6.55 7.68 1.72
N LEU A 112 6.67 8.71 0.88
CA LEU A 112 7.86 9.52 0.74
C LEU A 112 7.71 10.79 1.58
N THR A 113 8.68 11.08 2.44
CA THR A 113 8.80 12.35 3.16
C THR A 113 10.07 13.10 2.76
N TYR A 114 9.96 14.42 2.60
CA TYR A 114 11.08 15.30 2.29
C TYR A 114 10.86 16.71 2.87
N PRO A 115 11.92 17.54 3.00
CA PRO A 115 11.80 18.86 3.60
C PRO A 115 10.78 19.77 2.91
N LYS A 116 10.05 20.56 3.69
CA LYS A 116 9.08 21.52 3.18
C LYS A 116 9.77 22.63 2.39
N GLY A 117 9.21 22.99 1.25
CA GLY A 117 9.77 24.00 0.35
C GLY A 117 10.88 23.49 -0.58
N THR A 118 11.16 22.19 -0.59
CA THR A 118 12.03 21.58 -1.60
C THR A 118 11.53 21.88 -3.01
N SER A 119 12.45 22.30 -3.87
CA SER A 119 12.22 22.48 -5.30
C SER A 119 13.00 21.43 -6.07
N PHE A 120 12.29 20.53 -6.74
CA PHE A 120 12.88 19.51 -7.60
C PHE A 120 13.21 20.13 -8.97
N THR A 121 14.49 20.34 -9.24
CA THR A 121 14.98 20.91 -10.50
C THR A 121 16.03 19.99 -11.11
N PRO A 122 16.17 19.91 -12.44
CA PRO A 122 17.21 19.06 -13.06
C PRO A 122 18.61 19.28 -12.44
N GLY A 123 19.25 18.17 -12.06
CA GLY A 123 20.53 18.12 -11.36
C GLY A 123 20.47 18.33 -9.84
N SER A 124 19.29 18.50 -9.24
CA SER A 124 19.15 18.60 -7.79
C SER A 124 19.18 17.24 -7.12
N GLU A 125 19.85 17.16 -5.98
CA GLU A 125 19.79 16.04 -5.04
C GLU A 125 19.09 16.48 -3.75
N THR A 126 18.20 15.64 -3.23
CA THR A 126 17.48 15.88 -1.97
C THR A 126 17.56 14.65 -1.08
N GLN A 127 17.93 14.86 0.18
CA GLN A 127 17.83 13.83 1.20
C GLN A 127 16.37 13.73 1.68
N ALA A 128 15.86 12.51 1.70
CA ALA A 128 14.48 12.20 2.02
C ALA A 128 14.40 10.89 2.81
N SER A 129 13.20 10.48 3.18
CA SER A 129 12.95 9.15 3.75
C SER A 129 11.74 8.50 3.11
N ILE A 130 11.76 7.18 3.02
CA ILE A 130 10.66 6.37 2.50
C ILE A 130 10.22 5.36 3.55
N MET A 131 8.93 5.15 3.68
CA MET A 131 8.34 4.08 4.48
C MET A 131 7.51 3.19 3.58
N MET A 132 7.82 1.90 3.56
CA MET A 132 7.04 0.92 2.81
C MET A 132 5.76 0.59 3.58
N VAL A 133 4.62 0.75 2.92
CA VAL A 133 3.32 0.44 3.51
C VAL A 133 2.96 -1.00 3.16
N THR A 134 2.84 -1.84 4.19
CA THR A 134 2.46 -3.25 4.02
C THR A 134 0.96 -3.44 4.25
N CYS A 135 0.41 -4.54 3.71
CA CYS A 135 -0.97 -4.97 3.96
C CYS A 135 -1.34 -4.98 5.46
N VAL A 136 -0.40 -5.39 6.32
CA VAL A 136 -0.62 -5.51 7.76
C VAL A 136 -0.95 -4.16 8.39
N MET A 137 -0.32 -3.08 7.93
CA MET A 137 -0.57 -1.72 8.42
C MET A 137 -1.98 -1.21 8.07
N ARG A 138 -2.62 -1.82 7.06
CA ARG A 138 -3.98 -1.47 6.63
C ARG A 138 -5.06 -2.29 7.32
N MET A 139 -4.69 -3.38 8.00
CA MET A 139 -5.69 -4.18 8.70
C MET A 139 -6.40 -3.28 9.73
N PRO A 140 -7.73 -3.13 9.64
CA PRO A 140 -8.49 -2.37 10.63
C PRO A 140 -8.27 -2.99 12.01
N SER A 141 -8.31 -2.16 13.05
CA SER A 141 -8.17 -2.67 14.43
C SER A 141 -9.30 -3.66 14.75
N GLU A 142 -9.09 -4.54 15.74
CA GLU A 142 -10.15 -5.45 16.21
C GLU A 142 -11.43 -4.66 16.55
N GLU A 143 -11.31 -3.46 17.13
CA GLU A 143 -12.43 -2.57 17.44
C GLU A 143 -13.15 -2.04 16.17
N GLU A 144 -12.42 -1.74 15.09
CA GLU A 144 -13.01 -1.32 13.80
C GLU A 144 -13.71 -2.48 13.09
N ILE A 145 -13.16 -3.69 13.20
CA ILE A 145 -13.79 -4.93 12.69
C ILE A 145 -15.06 -5.20 13.51
N GLU A 146 -14.97 -5.18 14.83
CA GLU A 146 -16.12 -5.33 15.72
C GLU A 146 -17.19 -4.30 15.41
N ALA A 147 -16.88 -3.00 15.31
CA ALA A 147 -17.86 -1.96 14.99
C ALA A 147 -18.55 -2.16 13.62
N LYS A 148 -17.81 -2.67 12.61
CA LYS A 148 -18.35 -2.90 11.26
C LYS A 148 -19.24 -4.14 11.18
N TYR A 149 -18.98 -5.16 12.00
CA TYR A 149 -19.66 -6.46 11.96
C TYR A 149 -20.54 -6.76 13.19
N SER A 150 -20.57 -5.90 14.20
CA SER A 150 -21.41 -6.00 15.41
C SER A 150 -22.89 -5.65 15.18
N GLY A 151 -23.33 -5.53 13.93
CA GLY A 151 -24.73 -5.28 13.58
C GLY A 151 -25.72 -6.39 13.95
N ASN A 152 -25.29 -7.48 14.59
CA ASN A 152 -26.19 -8.59 14.93
C ASN A 152 -25.79 -9.29 16.24
N GLU A 153 -26.14 -8.70 17.38
CA GLU A 153 -25.94 -9.26 18.74
C GLU A 153 -26.62 -10.64 18.96
N ASN A 154 -27.39 -11.14 17.99
CA ASN A 154 -28.10 -12.43 18.03
C ASN A 154 -27.50 -13.50 17.10
N ALA A 155 -26.36 -13.26 16.45
CA ALA A 155 -25.69 -14.26 15.60
C ALA A 155 -25.01 -15.35 16.45
N SER A 156 -25.11 -16.60 16.02
CA SER A 156 -24.42 -17.74 16.67
C SER A 156 -22.89 -17.65 16.54
N GLU A 157 -22.13 -18.32 17.42
CA GLU A 157 -20.64 -18.30 17.39
C GLU A 157 -20.05 -18.76 16.04
N ASP A 158 -20.71 -19.70 15.35
CA ASP A 158 -20.32 -20.15 14.01
C ASP A 158 -20.60 -19.09 12.94
N GLU A 159 -21.71 -18.34 13.05
CA GLU A 159 -22.02 -17.21 12.16
C GLU A 159 -21.07 -16.03 12.40
N GLN A 160 -20.71 -15.75 13.66
CA GLN A 160 -19.70 -14.74 14.00
C GLN A 160 -18.32 -15.12 13.46
N SER A 161 -17.94 -16.40 13.55
CA SER A 161 -16.68 -16.92 12.99
C SER A 161 -16.65 -16.85 11.46
N GLN A 162 -17.77 -17.11 10.79
CA GLN A 162 -17.89 -16.95 9.33
C GLN A 162 -17.91 -15.49 8.90
N MET A 163 -18.56 -14.60 9.66
CA MET A 163 -18.53 -13.17 9.41
C MET A 163 -17.13 -12.59 9.59
N LEU A 164 -16.40 -13.03 10.61
CA LEU A 164 -15.00 -12.65 10.83
C LEU A 164 -14.09 -13.21 9.72
N ALA A 165 -14.26 -14.46 9.31
CA ALA A 165 -13.48 -15.06 8.22
C ALA A 165 -13.78 -14.39 6.86
N SER A 166 -15.03 -14.01 6.60
CA SER A 166 -15.43 -13.23 5.43
C SER A 166 -14.89 -11.80 5.49
N ALA A 167 -14.92 -11.17 6.67
CA ALA A 167 -14.35 -9.85 6.90
C ALA A 167 -12.85 -9.85 6.62
N LEU A 168 -12.12 -10.83 7.17
CA LEU A 168 -10.70 -11.02 6.93
C LEU A 168 -10.41 -11.37 5.45
N GLY A 169 -11.28 -12.13 4.79
CA GLY A 169 -11.20 -12.40 3.35
C GLY A 169 -11.36 -11.14 2.49
N ASP A 170 -12.35 -10.30 2.79
CA ASP A 170 -12.57 -9.01 2.12
C ASP A 170 -11.44 -8.01 2.42
N ILE A 171 -10.89 -8.02 3.64
CA ILE A 171 -9.75 -7.18 4.06
C ILE A 171 -8.44 -7.63 3.39
N MET A 172 -8.21 -8.93 3.26
CA MET A 172 -7.06 -9.49 2.51
C MET A 172 -7.17 -9.19 1.01
N SER A 173 -8.39 -9.11 0.47
CA SER A 173 -8.63 -8.58 -0.88
C SER A 173 -8.57 -7.05 -0.97
N GLY A 174 -8.50 -6.36 0.17
CA GLY A 174 -8.55 -4.91 0.33
C GLY A 174 -7.20 -4.28 0.67
N CYS A 175 -6.07 -4.96 0.41
CA CYS A 175 -4.76 -4.30 0.49
C CYS A 175 -4.61 -3.15 -0.52
N ASP A 176 -5.41 -3.14 -1.58
CA ASP A 176 -5.47 -2.11 -2.62
C ASP A 176 -6.36 -0.94 -2.22
N PHE A 177 -5.90 0.31 -2.38
CA PHE A 177 -6.80 1.46 -2.23
C PHE A 177 -7.80 1.41 -3.39
N ASN A 178 -9.09 1.47 -3.11
CA ASN A 178 -10.10 1.50 -4.15
C ASN A 178 -10.47 2.93 -4.53
N THR A 179 -10.26 3.89 -3.62
CA THR A 179 -10.58 5.31 -3.86
C THR A 179 -9.56 6.26 -3.23
N VAL A 180 -9.55 7.51 -3.70
CA VAL A 180 -8.73 8.59 -3.15
C VAL A 180 -9.13 8.95 -1.72
N GLU A 181 -10.41 8.81 -1.37
CA GLU A 181 -10.91 9.01 -0.02
C GLU A 181 -10.34 7.98 0.97
N GLU A 182 -10.18 6.72 0.53
CA GLU A 182 -9.53 5.69 1.35
C GLU A 182 -8.06 6.05 1.63
N VAL A 183 -7.34 6.57 0.61
CA VAL A 183 -5.98 7.08 0.77
C VAL A 183 -5.92 8.21 1.80
N HIS A 184 -6.80 9.21 1.69
CA HIS A 184 -6.82 10.35 2.60
C HIS A 184 -7.30 10.00 4.02
N ALA A 185 -8.10 8.95 4.18
CA ALA A 185 -8.48 8.44 5.50
C ALA A 185 -7.35 7.62 6.14
N PHE A 186 -6.58 6.89 5.35
CA PHE A 186 -5.57 5.97 5.83
C PHE A 186 -4.20 6.62 6.07
N GLY A 187 -3.72 7.44 5.13
CA GLY A 187 -2.38 8.06 5.21
C GLY A 187 -2.10 8.75 6.56
N PRO A 188 -2.99 9.63 7.05
CA PRO A 188 -2.81 10.26 8.37
C PRO A 188 -2.79 9.28 9.55
N LYS A 189 -3.54 8.17 9.49
CA LYS A 189 -3.52 7.14 10.54
C LYS A 189 -2.16 6.44 10.60
N VAL A 190 -1.60 6.09 9.43
CA VAL A 190 -0.26 5.50 9.34
C VAL A 190 0.81 6.44 9.89
N LEU A 191 0.76 7.71 9.52
CA LEU A 191 1.71 8.71 10.03
C LEU A 191 1.59 8.90 11.55
N ALA A 192 0.37 8.87 12.11
CA ALA A 192 0.17 8.94 13.55
C ALA A 192 0.71 7.70 14.28
N ALA A 193 0.47 6.51 13.74
CA ALA A 193 0.99 5.26 14.30
C ALA A 193 2.53 5.20 14.24
N ALA A 194 3.12 5.66 13.14
CA ALA A 194 4.58 5.77 13.01
C ALA A 194 5.18 6.69 14.06
N GLN A 195 4.53 7.83 14.34
CA GLN A 195 4.97 8.75 15.40
C GLN A 195 4.85 8.12 16.79
N GLU A 196 3.75 7.41 17.06
CA GLU A 196 3.55 6.71 18.33
C GLU A 196 4.61 5.62 18.56
N GLU A 197 4.91 4.81 17.54
CA GLU A 197 5.97 3.79 17.60
C GLU A 197 7.33 4.45 17.85
N ALA A 198 7.65 5.56 17.17
CA ALA A 198 8.89 6.31 17.40
C ALA A 198 8.99 6.83 18.86
N ASP A 199 7.89 7.37 19.41
CA ASP A 199 7.83 7.87 20.78
C ASP A 199 7.97 6.76 21.83
N ILE A 200 7.48 5.55 21.53
CA ILE A 200 7.66 4.35 22.36
C ILE A 200 9.11 3.87 22.27
N ASN A 201 9.63 3.72 21.05
CA ASN A 201 10.99 3.26 20.77
C ASN A 201 12.05 4.13 21.43
N ALA A 202 11.81 5.44 21.55
CA ALA A 202 12.69 6.37 22.26
C ALA A 202 12.77 6.12 23.79
N LYS A 203 11.80 5.41 24.36
CA LYS A 203 11.69 5.14 25.81
C LYS A 203 12.09 3.72 26.19
N VAL A 204 12.25 2.82 25.23
CA VAL A 204 12.59 1.41 25.45
C VAL A 204 14.01 1.09 24.97
N PRO A 205 14.67 0.07 25.54
CA PRO A 205 15.95 -0.41 25.02
C PRO A 205 15.81 -0.92 23.58
N ALA A 206 16.89 -0.83 22.80
CA ALA A 206 16.95 -1.28 21.40
C ALA A 206 16.45 -2.73 21.19
N SER A 207 16.64 -3.63 22.17
CA SER A 207 16.17 -5.01 22.10
C SER A 207 14.65 -5.18 22.17
N ARG A 208 13.90 -4.11 22.45
CA ARG A 208 12.43 -4.09 22.51
C ARG A 208 11.83 -3.07 21.55
N GLN A 209 12.64 -2.48 20.67
CA GLN A 209 12.13 -1.58 19.65
C GLN A 209 11.37 -2.37 18.60
N GLU A 210 10.24 -1.85 18.19
CA GLU A 210 9.49 -2.34 17.04
C GLU A 210 9.92 -1.54 15.81
N ASN A 211 9.80 -2.14 14.62
CA ASN A 211 10.16 -1.51 13.36
C ASN A 211 9.04 -1.66 12.33
N ASN A 212 7.80 -1.64 12.79
CA ASN A 212 6.66 -1.79 11.89
C ASN A 212 6.56 -0.57 10.97
N TYR A 213 6.92 0.63 11.44
CA TYR A 213 6.83 1.88 10.68
C TYR A 213 8.21 2.48 10.39
N GLU A 214 9.15 1.64 9.97
CA GLU A 214 10.54 2.06 9.74
C GLU A 214 10.66 3.01 8.54
N TRP A 215 11.23 4.19 8.78
CA TRP A 215 11.67 5.12 7.75
C TRP A 215 13.07 4.78 7.29
N LYS A 216 13.23 4.51 5.99
CA LYS A 216 14.52 4.27 5.36
C LYS A 216 15.02 5.55 4.68
N PRO A 217 16.28 5.96 4.91
CA PRO A 217 16.82 7.14 4.23
C PRO A 217 16.92 6.87 2.73
N VAL A 218 16.65 7.89 1.92
CA VAL A 218 16.80 7.83 0.46
C VAL A 218 17.40 9.11 -0.07
N THR A 219 18.13 9.01 -1.18
CA THR A 219 18.51 10.18 -1.98
C THR A 219 17.61 10.26 -3.19
N ILE A 220 16.99 11.43 -3.39
CA ILE A 220 16.20 11.76 -4.57
C ILE A 220 17.09 12.58 -5.52
N THR A 221 17.29 12.10 -6.74
CA THR A 221 18.04 12.79 -7.79
C THR A 221 17.13 13.11 -8.95
N VAL A 222 17.13 14.36 -9.41
CA VAL A 222 16.25 14.84 -10.48
C VAL A 222 17.07 15.04 -11.75
N HIS A 223 16.58 14.56 -12.89
CA HIS A 223 17.23 14.66 -14.21
C HIS A 223 16.42 15.48 -15.22
#